data_AF-A0A370HTV8-F1
#
_entry.id   AF-A0A370HTV8-F1
#
_cell.length_a   1.000
_cell.length_b   1.000
_cell.length_c   1.000
_cell.angle_alpha   90.00
_cell.angle_beta   90.00
_cell.angle_gamma   90.00
#
_symmetry.space_group_name_H-M   'P 1'
#
loop_
_entity.id
_entity.type
_entity.pdbx_description
1 polymer ?
#
loop_
_entity_poly.entity_id
_entity_poly.type
_entity_poly.pdbx_seq_one_letter_code
_entity_poly.pdbx_strand_id
1 'polypeptide(L)'
;MRLSRRSFLIGGGALATATLAGGFTDVLVPRPRPLAQDTAVSVTAVPIDRLSVSDPDRTRFGSLLFRSGLVLKSPVSGFGGFSALWRSADGERLVAVSDNAHWLRARVETSEGRLSGLGDTVLAPLLLETGKPLAKSRFFDTESLAIAGRTAFIGVERSQDVIRFDWDPAGLLVRGRPIPVPEEVKDLPNNRGLEAMAVAPRGSALAGSLVAVAERDERGSATPTKGFILTGRHRGTFYVARSDDYEIADLAFLPDGHLLLLDRRFSLLGGFSIRLRCIDGRAVRPGALVDGPVLYESDATQQIDIMEGLSVHREGPDTVLTLISDDNFSPFQRTILLEFSLAG
;
A
#
# COMPACT_ATOMS: atom_id res chain seq x y z
N MET A 1 20.39 31.80 -2.19
CA MET A 1 19.63 33.00 -1.78
C MET A 1 18.16 32.62 -1.65
N ARG A 2 17.55 32.96 -0.52
CA ARG A 2 16.14 32.74 -0.18
C ARG A 2 15.22 33.49 -1.15
N LEU A 3 13.99 32.99 -1.31
CA LEU A 3 12.76 33.80 -1.20
C LEU A 3 11.54 32.86 -0.99
N SER A 4 10.95 32.93 0.20
CA SER A 4 9.62 32.42 0.53
C SER A 4 8.56 33.46 0.13
N ARG A 5 7.33 33.05 -0.24
CA ARG A 5 6.14 33.90 -0.05
C ARG A 5 4.91 33.10 0.34
N ARG A 6 4.30 33.57 1.43
CA ARG A 6 2.99 33.20 1.98
C ARG A 6 1.87 33.60 1.02
N SER A 7 0.81 32.79 1.06
CA SER A 7 -0.63 33.07 0.98
C SER A 7 -1.09 34.41 0.41
N PHE A 8 -1.99 34.40 -0.58
CA PHE A 8 -3.15 35.30 -0.62
C PHE A 8 -4.27 34.73 -1.51
N LEU A 9 -5.50 34.90 -1.02
CA LEU A 9 -6.80 34.60 -1.62
C LEU A 9 -7.40 35.91 -2.16
N ILE A 10 -8.33 35.80 -3.14
CA ILE A 10 -9.28 36.80 -3.68
C ILE A 10 -8.85 37.57 -4.96
N GLY A 11 -9.51 37.23 -6.07
CA GLY A 11 -10.27 38.20 -6.89
C GLY A 11 -9.67 38.76 -8.19
N GLY A 12 -10.09 38.20 -9.33
CA GLY A 12 -10.50 38.94 -10.55
C GLY A 12 -9.45 39.44 -11.56
N GLY A 13 -9.63 39.07 -12.83
CA GLY A 13 -9.17 39.85 -13.99
C GLY A 13 -8.14 39.16 -14.88
N ALA A 14 -8.51 38.91 -16.13
CA ALA A 14 -7.79 38.12 -17.13
C ALA A 14 -6.47 38.74 -17.62
N LEU A 15 -5.52 37.88 -17.99
CA LEU A 15 -4.93 37.85 -19.33
C LEU A 15 -4.15 36.53 -19.54
N ALA A 16 -4.60 35.79 -20.55
CA ALA A 16 -4.09 34.48 -20.92
C ALA A 16 -2.71 34.59 -21.59
N THR A 17 -1.73 33.90 -21.01
CA THR A 17 -0.56 33.39 -21.71
C THR A 17 -0.41 31.92 -21.34
N ALA A 18 -1.04 31.07 -22.16
CA ALA A 18 -0.92 29.63 -22.05
C ALA A 18 0.51 29.22 -22.47
N THR A 19 1.40 29.12 -21.49
CA THR A 19 2.59 28.28 -21.60
C THR A 19 2.17 26.89 -21.18
N LEU A 20 2.12 25.96 -22.15
CA LEU A 20 1.88 24.54 -21.93
C LEU A 20 3.12 23.92 -21.26
N ALA A 21 3.34 24.23 -19.99
CA ALA A 21 4.09 23.39 -19.07
C ALA A 21 3.07 22.55 -18.31
N GLY A 22 2.46 21.60 -19.02
CA GLY A 22 1.52 20.63 -18.45
C GLY A 22 2.26 19.62 -17.59
N GLY A 23 2.70 20.03 -16.40
CA GLY A 23 2.72 19.08 -15.30
C GLY A 23 1.27 18.73 -15.01
N PHE A 24 0.93 17.45 -15.01
CA PHE A 24 -0.22 17.03 -14.23
C PHE A 24 0.12 17.43 -12.79
N THR A 25 -0.32 18.60 -12.37
CA THR A 25 -0.85 18.71 -11.01
C THR A 25 -1.76 17.52 -10.87
N ASP A 26 -1.60 16.70 -9.82
CA ASP A 26 -2.67 15.82 -9.39
C ASP A 26 -3.96 16.58 -9.60
N VAL A 27 -4.75 16.15 -10.58
CA VAL A 27 -6.10 16.66 -10.69
C VAL A 27 -6.69 16.09 -9.42
N LEU A 28 -6.67 16.89 -8.36
CA LEU A 28 -7.18 16.56 -7.05
C LEU A 28 -8.66 16.32 -7.24
N VAL A 29 -9.00 15.09 -7.64
CA VAL A 29 -10.36 14.61 -7.57
C VAL A 29 -10.69 14.70 -6.09
N PRO A 30 -11.71 15.49 -5.70
CA PRO A 30 -12.04 15.63 -4.31
C PRO A 30 -12.32 14.24 -3.72
N ARG A 31 -11.59 13.87 -2.66
CA ARG A 31 -11.82 12.59 -1.97
C ARG A 31 -13.31 12.46 -1.65
N PRO A 32 -13.90 11.27 -1.87
CA PRO A 32 -15.31 11.06 -1.61
C PRO A 32 -15.61 11.26 -0.13
N ARG A 33 -16.87 11.57 0.18
CA ARG A 33 -17.28 11.74 1.57
C ARG A 33 -17.11 10.40 2.32
N PRO A 34 -16.45 10.39 3.48
CA PRO A 34 -16.32 9.20 4.31
C PRO A 34 -17.67 8.56 4.64
N LEU A 35 -17.74 7.23 4.55
CA LEU A 35 -18.86 6.46 5.09
C LEU A 35 -19.00 6.68 6.60
N ALA A 36 -20.25 6.69 7.07
CA ALA A 36 -20.58 6.88 8.48
C ALA A 36 -20.69 5.57 9.26
N GLN A 37 -20.91 4.45 8.57
CA GLN A 37 -21.18 3.13 9.14
C GLN A 37 -20.74 2.02 8.18
N ASP A 38 -20.62 0.80 8.68
CA ASP A 38 -20.44 -0.41 7.89
C ASP A 38 -21.49 -0.49 6.79
N THR A 39 -21.02 -0.66 5.56
CA THR A 39 -21.85 -0.70 4.36
C THR A 39 -21.50 -1.97 3.59
N ALA A 40 -22.47 -2.85 3.38
CA ALA A 40 -22.30 -3.96 2.45
C ALA A 40 -22.15 -3.39 1.03
N VAL A 41 -21.14 -3.86 0.30
CA VAL A 41 -20.79 -3.30 -1.00
C VAL A 41 -20.89 -4.38 -2.06
N SER A 42 -21.62 -4.08 -3.13
CA SER A 42 -21.55 -4.89 -4.36
C SER A 42 -20.28 -4.52 -5.12
N VAL A 43 -19.48 -5.52 -5.48
CA VAL A 43 -18.25 -5.36 -6.26
C VAL A 43 -18.38 -6.15 -7.56
N THR A 44 -18.33 -5.44 -8.67
CA THR A 44 -18.16 -6.06 -9.99
C THR A 44 -16.69 -6.37 -10.17
N ALA A 45 -16.38 -7.63 -10.49
CA ALA A 45 -15.03 -8.09 -10.77
C ALA A 45 -14.92 -8.50 -12.25
N VAL A 46 -13.97 -7.91 -12.97
CA VAL A 46 -13.67 -8.26 -14.37
C VAL A 46 -12.31 -8.97 -14.41
N PRO A 47 -12.23 -10.24 -14.86
CA PRO A 47 -10.98 -10.98 -14.90
C PRO A 47 -9.89 -10.33 -15.75
N ILE A 48 -8.66 -10.41 -15.26
CA ILE A 48 -7.43 -10.17 -16.00
C ILE A 48 -6.74 -11.52 -16.16
N ASP A 49 -6.92 -12.15 -17.33
CA ASP A 49 -6.35 -13.48 -17.56
C ASP A 49 -4.91 -13.47 -18.06
N ARG A 50 -4.44 -12.32 -18.52
CA ARG A 50 -3.15 -12.14 -19.16
C ARG A 50 -2.51 -10.88 -18.62
N LEU A 51 -1.32 -10.98 -18.05
CA LEU A 51 -0.66 -9.79 -17.53
C LEU A 51 -0.15 -8.89 -18.66
N SER A 52 0.52 -9.44 -19.68
CA SER A 52 1.01 -8.66 -20.82
C SER A 52 -0.02 -8.59 -21.94
N VAL A 53 -0.25 -7.39 -22.47
CA VAL A 53 -1.10 -7.18 -23.65
C VAL A 53 -0.36 -7.45 -24.97
N SER A 54 0.96 -7.31 -24.98
CA SER A 54 1.80 -7.55 -26.17
C SER A 54 2.26 -8.99 -26.30
N ASP A 55 2.40 -9.70 -25.17
CA ASP A 55 2.72 -11.13 -25.12
C ASP A 55 1.71 -11.88 -24.23
N PRO A 56 0.49 -12.14 -24.74
CA PRO A 56 -0.60 -12.80 -24.02
C PRO A 56 -0.27 -14.15 -23.38
N ASP A 57 0.67 -14.90 -23.96
CA ASP A 57 1.00 -16.27 -23.54
C ASP A 57 2.12 -16.30 -22.48
N ARG A 58 2.75 -15.14 -22.22
CA ARG A 58 3.77 -15.02 -21.18
C ARG A 58 3.17 -15.14 -19.79
N THR A 59 3.60 -16.16 -19.07
CA THR A 59 3.18 -16.44 -17.69
C THR A 59 4.27 -16.10 -16.66
N ARG A 60 5.54 -15.97 -17.07
CA ARG A 60 6.67 -15.69 -16.17
C ARG A 60 7.22 -14.27 -16.35
N PHE A 61 7.36 -13.56 -15.24
CA PHE A 61 7.85 -12.18 -15.14
C PHE A 61 8.93 -12.09 -14.07
N GLY A 62 10.19 -12.25 -14.49
CA GLY A 62 11.30 -12.42 -13.55
C GLY A 62 11.11 -13.67 -12.69
N SER A 63 11.08 -13.49 -11.38
CA SER A 63 10.85 -14.53 -10.39
C SER A 63 9.37 -14.78 -10.09
N LEU A 64 8.44 -14.11 -10.79
CA LEU A 64 7.01 -14.27 -10.56
C LEU A 64 6.34 -15.04 -11.68
N LEU A 65 5.41 -15.92 -11.32
CA LEU A 65 4.47 -16.58 -12.21
C LEU A 65 3.11 -15.93 -12.04
N PHE A 66 2.59 -15.29 -13.09
CA PHE A 66 1.27 -14.68 -13.05
C PHE A 66 0.19 -15.74 -12.89
N ARG A 67 -0.67 -15.60 -11.87
CA ARG A 67 -1.81 -16.47 -11.64
C ARG A 67 -3.04 -15.89 -12.32
N SER A 68 -3.54 -14.78 -11.81
CA SER A 68 -4.76 -14.12 -12.30
C SER A 68 -4.85 -12.71 -11.74
N GLY A 69 -5.72 -11.88 -12.30
CA GLY A 69 -6.09 -10.61 -11.69
C GLY A 69 -7.56 -10.29 -11.85
N LEU A 70 -8.00 -9.22 -11.19
CA LEU A 70 -9.35 -8.66 -11.28
C LEU A 70 -9.26 -7.14 -11.40
N VAL A 71 -10.05 -6.54 -12.28
CA VAL A 71 -10.44 -5.13 -12.16
C VAL A 71 -11.70 -5.08 -11.29
N LEU A 72 -11.63 -4.38 -10.16
CA LEU A 72 -12.72 -4.25 -9.20
C LEU A 72 -13.42 -2.91 -9.37
N LYS A 73 -14.76 -2.93 -9.33
CA LYS A 73 -15.58 -1.71 -9.42
C LYS A 73 -16.75 -1.78 -8.47
N SER A 74 -17.09 -0.64 -7.88
CA SER A 74 -18.31 -0.49 -7.09
C SER A 74 -18.95 0.88 -7.36
N PRO A 75 -20.29 0.99 -7.38
CA PRO A 75 -20.97 2.28 -7.43
C PRO A 75 -20.91 3.04 -6.09
N VAL A 76 -20.45 2.41 -5.01
CA VAL A 76 -20.32 3.07 -3.70
C VAL A 76 -19.17 4.06 -3.77
N SER A 77 -19.45 5.35 -3.55
CA SER A 77 -18.48 6.44 -3.77
C SER A 77 -17.19 6.33 -2.97
N GLY A 78 -17.20 5.63 -1.83
CA GLY A 78 -16.02 5.42 -0.99
C GLY A 78 -15.18 4.19 -1.34
N PHE A 79 -15.55 3.43 -2.37
CA PHE A 79 -14.79 2.28 -2.83
C PHE A 79 -13.68 2.73 -3.78
N GLY A 80 -12.43 2.40 -3.46
CA GLY A 80 -11.23 2.89 -4.15
C GLY A 80 -10.24 3.47 -3.15
N GLY A 81 -9.21 4.17 -3.62
CA GLY A 81 -8.25 4.82 -2.73
C GLY A 81 -7.36 3.84 -1.95
N PHE A 82 -7.18 2.60 -2.40
CA PHE A 82 -6.61 1.52 -1.57
C PHE A 82 -5.08 1.53 -1.54
N SER A 83 -4.50 1.91 -0.40
CA SER A 83 -3.05 2.06 -0.21
C SER A 83 -2.39 0.85 0.45
N ALA A 84 -3.14 -0.02 1.12
CA ALA A 84 -2.57 -1.19 1.80
C ALA A 84 -3.44 -2.44 1.72
N LEU A 85 -2.81 -3.61 1.82
CA LEU A 85 -3.47 -4.91 1.64
C LEU A 85 -3.01 -5.95 2.68
N TRP A 86 -3.97 -6.75 3.16
CA TRP A 86 -3.70 -7.95 3.93
C TRP A 86 -4.53 -9.12 3.42
N ARG A 87 -3.93 -10.30 3.40
CA ARG A 87 -4.58 -11.60 3.15
C ARG A 87 -4.44 -12.48 4.37
N SER A 88 -5.47 -13.28 4.66
CA SER A 88 -5.35 -14.34 5.66
C SER A 88 -4.32 -15.39 5.24
N ALA A 89 -3.83 -16.18 6.21
CA ALA A 89 -2.78 -17.16 5.96
C ALA A 89 -3.16 -18.21 4.91
N ASP A 90 -4.46 -18.52 4.82
CA ASP A 90 -5.09 -19.40 3.82
C ASP A 90 -5.49 -18.67 2.53
N GLY A 91 -5.31 -17.35 2.44
CA GLY A 91 -5.69 -16.53 1.30
C GLY A 91 -7.18 -16.23 1.18
N GLU A 92 -8.07 -16.82 1.99
CA GLU A 92 -9.52 -16.70 1.78
C GLU A 92 -10.11 -15.32 2.12
N ARG A 93 -9.49 -14.58 3.04
CA ARG A 93 -9.94 -13.26 3.48
C ARG A 93 -9.00 -12.20 2.99
N LEU A 94 -9.57 -11.07 2.62
CA LEU A 94 -8.88 -9.87 2.18
C LEU A 94 -9.30 -8.69 3.05
N VAL A 95 -8.33 -7.87 3.44
CA VAL A 95 -8.54 -6.56 4.04
C VAL A 95 -7.73 -5.54 3.27
N ALA A 96 -8.35 -4.46 2.83
CA ALA A 96 -7.64 -3.32 2.27
C ALA A 96 -7.96 -2.07 3.09
N VAL A 97 -6.99 -1.15 3.20
CA VAL A 97 -7.18 0.17 3.81
C VAL A 97 -7.13 1.20 2.71
N SER A 98 -8.04 2.17 2.78
CA SER A 98 -8.06 3.32 1.88
C SER A 98 -7.47 4.55 2.54
N ASP A 99 -6.78 5.40 1.77
CA ASP A 99 -6.25 6.73 2.10
C ASP A 99 -7.31 7.75 2.63
N ASN A 100 -8.57 7.34 2.67
CA ASN A 100 -9.70 8.12 3.21
C ASN A 100 -10.23 7.57 4.56
N ALA A 101 -9.43 6.75 5.24
CA ALA A 101 -9.71 6.14 6.54
C ALA A 101 -10.92 5.20 6.57
N HIS A 102 -11.08 4.42 5.51
CA HIS A 102 -11.97 3.25 5.44
C HIS A 102 -11.16 1.98 5.32
N TRP A 103 -11.80 0.88 5.66
CA TRP A 103 -11.27 -0.45 5.37
C TRP A 103 -12.32 -1.26 4.63
N LEU A 104 -11.86 -2.00 3.64
CA LEU A 104 -12.60 -3.02 2.93
C LEU A 104 -12.30 -4.36 3.58
N ARG A 105 -13.31 -5.18 3.84
CA ARG A 105 -13.14 -6.62 4.00
C ARG A 105 -13.92 -7.35 2.94
N ALA A 106 -13.37 -8.47 2.50
CA ALA A 106 -14.04 -9.38 1.59
C ALA A 106 -13.54 -10.81 1.82
N ARG A 107 -14.35 -11.77 1.35
CA ARG A 107 -13.89 -13.12 1.05
C ARG A 107 -13.46 -13.15 -0.41
N VAL A 108 -12.28 -13.68 -0.66
CA VAL A 108 -11.79 -13.89 -2.02
C VAL A 108 -12.53 -15.08 -2.62
N GLU A 109 -13.06 -14.89 -3.82
CA GLU A 109 -13.72 -15.95 -4.58
C GLU A 109 -12.80 -16.43 -5.68
N THR A 110 -12.69 -17.75 -5.82
CA THR A 110 -11.87 -18.39 -6.83
C THR A 110 -12.68 -19.37 -7.65
N SER A 111 -12.40 -19.43 -8.95
CA SER A 111 -12.89 -20.47 -9.86
C SER A 111 -11.69 -21.07 -10.58
N GLU A 112 -11.60 -22.41 -10.61
CA GLU A 112 -10.50 -23.13 -11.27
C GLU A 112 -9.10 -22.70 -10.79
N GLY A 113 -8.97 -22.36 -9.50
CA GLY A 113 -7.70 -21.93 -8.90
C GLY A 113 -7.25 -20.50 -9.28
N ARG A 114 -8.17 -19.71 -9.88
CA ARG A 114 -7.96 -18.31 -10.30
C ARG A 114 -8.94 -17.40 -9.58
N LEU A 115 -8.57 -16.13 -9.39
CA LEU A 115 -9.48 -15.11 -8.88
C LEU A 115 -10.72 -14.98 -9.78
N SER A 116 -11.91 -14.99 -9.17
CA SER A 116 -13.19 -14.83 -9.87
C SER A 116 -14.06 -13.70 -9.33
N GLY A 117 -13.83 -13.25 -8.08
CA GLY A 117 -14.63 -12.19 -7.49
C GLY A 117 -14.30 -11.91 -6.02
N LEU A 118 -15.10 -11.03 -5.41
CA LEU A 118 -15.09 -10.74 -3.98
C LEU A 118 -16.50 -10.91 -3.41
N GLY A 119 -16.63 -11.81 -2.44
CA GLY A 119 -17.86 -12.09 -1.70
C GLY A 119 -17.86 -11.43 -0.33
N ASP A 120 -19.04 -11.33 0.29
CA ASP A 120 -19.21 -10.83 1.67
C ASP A 120 -18.54 -9.47 1.92
N THR A 121 -18.56 -8.62 0.89
CA THR A 121 -17.77 -7.39 0.86
C THR A 121 -18.43 -6.30 1.72
N VAL A 122 -17.65 -5.76 2.66
CA VAL A 122 -18.07 -4.66 3.53
C VAL A 122 -17.01 -3.56 3.50
N LEU A 123 -17.46 -2.33 3.30
CA LEU A 123 -16.65 -1.13 3.45
C LEU A 123 -17.10 -0.40 4.72
N ALA A 124 -16.17 -0.10 5.61
CA ALA A 124 -16.48 0.44 6.93
C ALA A 124 -15.49 1.55 7.33
N PRO A 125 -15.94 2.55 8.12
CA PRO A 125 -15.04 3.57 8.64
C PRO A 125 -14.07 2.97 9.67
N LEU A 126 -12.85 3.45 9.69
CA LEU A 126 -11.95 3.22 10.82
C LEU A 126 -12.37 4.11 11.99
N LEU A 127 -12.48 3.53 13.19
CA LEU A 127 -12.93 4.21 14.39
C LEU A 127 -11.84 4.27 15.47
N LEU A 128 -11.68 5.43 16.10
CA LEU A 128 -10.87 5.57 17.31
C LEU A 128 -11.52 4.84 18.50
N GLU A 129 -10.78 4.66 19.58
CA GLU A 129 -11.26 4.13 20.88
C GLU A 129 -12.48 4.87 21.42
N THR A 130 -12.58 6.16 21.12
CA THR A 130 -13.71 7.03 21.44
C THR A 130 -14.96 6.79 20.57
N GLY A 131 -14.87 5.92 19.56
CA GLY A 131 -15.90 5.71 18.53
C GLY A 131 -15.92 6.78 17.44
N LYS A 132 -15.05 7.79 17.53
CA LYS A 132 -14.95 8.86 16.52
C LYS A 132 -14.32 8.30 15.24
N PRO A 133 -14.94 8.50 14.05
CA PRO A 133 -14.31 8.13 12.78
C PRO A 133 -12.97 8.83 12.58
N LEU A 134 -11.97 8.08 12.12
CA LEU A 134 -10.63 8.57 11.82
C LEU A 134 -10.68 9.74 10.82
N ALA A 135 -11.53 9.61 9.79
CA ALA A 135 -11.78 10.64 8.78
C ALA A 135 -12.29 12.00 9.34
N LYS A 136 -12.77 12.05 10.59
CA LYS A 136 -13.19 13.28 11.28
C LYS A 136 -12.17 13.77 12.30
N SER A 137 -10.95 13.24 12.27
CA SER A 137 -9.87 13.52 13.21
C SER A 137 -8.60 13.93 12.46
N ARG A 138 -7.49 14.10 13.19
CA ARG A 138 -6.17 14.33 12.57
C ARG A 138 -5.59 13.08 11.87
N PHE A 139 -6.28 11.94 11.99
CA PHE A 139 -5.84 10.64 11.49
C PHE A 139 -6.60 10.16 10.25
N PHE A 140 -6.97 11.08 9.36
CA PHE A 140 -7.83 10.79 8.22
C PHE A 140 -7.10 10.20 7.01
N ASP A 141 -5.77 10.35 6.98
CA ASP A 141 -4.87 9.98 5.87
C ASP A 141 -4.19 8.68 6.28
N THR A 142 -4.63 7.53 5.75
CA THR A 142 -4.18 6.21 6.21
C THR A 142 -3.53 5.44 5.08
N GLU A 143 -2.25 5.14 5.20
CA GLU A 143 -1.43 4.69 4.07
C GLU A 143 -1.02 3.23 4.15
N SER A 144 -0.80 2.68 5.36
CA SER A 144 -0.22 1.34 5.52
C SER A 144 -1.00 0.45 6.47
N LEU A 145 -0.87 -0.87 6.31
CA LEU A 145 -1.57 -1.87 7.13
C LEU A 145 -0.67 -3.05 7.47
N ALA A 146 -0.58 -3.38 8.76
CA ALA A 146 0.01 -4.63 9.22
C ALA A 146 -0.93 -5.37 10.17
N ILE A 147 -1.28 -6.63 9.87
CA ILE A 147 -2.11 -7.47 10.74
C ILE A 147 -1.31 -8.69 11.21
N ALA A 148 -1.27 -8.92 12.52
CA ALA A 148 -0.68 -10.11 13.11
C ALA A 148 -1.40 -10.54 14.39
N GLY A 149 -1.80 -11.82 14.44
CA GLY A 149 -2.52 -12.37 15.58
C GLY A 149 -3.86 -11.65 15.79
N ARG A 150 -4.02 -10.99 16.94
CA ARG A 150 -5.22 -10.22 17.31
C ARG A 150 -4.99 -8.72 17.26
N THR A 151 -4.10 -8.27 16.38
CA THR A 151 -3.74 -6.86 16.28
C THR A 151 -3.60 -6.46 14.84
N ALA A 152 -4.13 -5.28 14.51
CA ALA A 152 -3.79 -4.55 13.31
C ALA A 152 -3.10 -3.23 13.67
N PHE A 153 -2.22 -2.77 12.80
CA PHE A 153 -1.55 -1.48 12.87
C PHE A 153 -1.80 -0.76 11.55
N ILE A 154 -2.16 0.51 11.63
CA ILE A 154 -2.37 1.36 10.47
C ILE A 154 -1.46 2.58 10.60
N GLY A 155 -0.63 2.82 9.58
CA GLY A 155 0.15 4.04 9.48
C GLY A 155 -0.71 5.20 9.00
N VAL A 156 -0.45 6.38 9.53
CA VAL A 156 -1.24 7.58 9.28
C VAL A 156 -0.35 8.72 8.83
N GLU A 157 -0.61 9.19 7.62
CA GLU A 157 0.07 10.31 7.02
C GLU A 157 -0.37 11.66 7.66
N ARG A 158 0.45 12.70 7.48
CA ARG A 158 0.38 14.07 8.04
C ARG A 158 0.57 14.16 9.55
N SER A 159 -0.01 13.24 10.29
CA SER A 159 0.15 13.10 11.74
C SER A 159 1.37 12.26 12.11
N GLN A 160 1.89 11.50 11.15
CA GLN A 160 3.04 10.60 11.30
C GLN A 160 2.86 9.67 12.50
N ASP A 161 1.67 9.08 12.62
CA ASP A 161 1.27 8.22 13.73
C ASP A 161 1.05 6.78 13.27
N VAL A 162 1.13 5.85 14.21
CA VAL A 162 0.66 4.47 14.01
C VAL A 162 -0.51 4.23 14.95
N ILE A 163 -1.64 3.77 14.41
CA ILE A 163 -2.82 3.43 15.18
C ILE A 163 -2.90 1.91 15.30
N ARG A 164 -2.93 1.44 16.54
CA ARG A 164 -3.15 0.03 16.87
C ARG A 164 -4.65 -0.22 17.04
N PHE A 165 -5.16 -1.21 16.32
CA PHE A 165 -6.51 -1.74 16.47
C PHE A 165 -6.44 -3.15 17.07
N ASP A 166 -7.43 -3.47 17.90
CA ASP A 166 -7.71 -4.87 18.20
C ASP A 166 -8.37 -5.52 16.98
N TRP A 167 -7.89 -6.71 16.63
CA TRP A 167 -8.31 -7.47 15.45
C TRP A 167 -9.07 -8.73 15.87
N ASP A 168 -10.29 -8.86 15.37
CA ASP A 168 -11.11 -10.06 15.50
C ASP A 168 -10.75 -11.07 14.40
N PRO A 169 -10.58 -12.37 14.71
CA PRO A 169 -10.51 -13.44 13.70
C PRO A 169 -11.65 -13.45 12.67
N ALA A 170 -12.82 -12.90 12.99
CA ALA A 170 -13.92 -12.68 12.04
C ALA A 170 -13.65 -11.55 11.02
N GLY A 171 -12.48 -10.92 11.10
CA GLY A 171 -12.05 -9.90 10.17
C GLY A 171 -12.50 -8.48 10.55
N LEU A 172 -12.68 -8.17 11.83
CA LEU A 172 -13.16 -6.86 12.29
C LEU A 172 -12.04 -6.04 12.92
N LEU A 173 -11.90 -4.80 12.44
CA LEU A 173 -11.18 -3.74 13.16
C LEU A 173 -12.15 -3.11 14.17
N VAL A 174 -11.86 -3.26 15.46
CA VAL A 174 -12.80 -2.85 16.51
C VAL A 174 -12.66 -1.36 16.81
N ARG A 175 -11.60 -0.98 17.54
CA ARG A 175 -11.31 0.41 17.86
C ARG A 175 -9.81 0.66 17.95
N GLY A 176 -9.38 1.77 17.38
CA GLY A 176 -7.98 2.15 17.24
C GLY A 176 -7.51 3.12 18.33
N ARG A 177 -6.28 2.92 18.81
CA ARG A 177 -5.57 3.90 19.65
C ARG A 177 -4.17 4.15 19.09
N PRO A 178 -3.70 5.41 19.05
CA PRO A 178 -2.33 5.69 18.64
C PRO A 178 -1.35 5.00 19.59
N ILE A 179 -0.25 4.51 19.04
CA ILE A 179 0.88 3.98 19.82
C ILE A 179 2.06 4.94 19.76
N PRO A 180 2.96 4.94 20.75
CA PRO A 180 4.20 5.68 20.66
C PRO A 180 5.04 5.21 19.48
N VAL A 181 5.51 6.17 18.69
CA VAL A 181 6.49 5.97 17.61
C VAL A 181 7.78 6.74 17.96
N PRO A 182 8.94 6.36 17.42
CA PRO A 182 10.16 7.16 17.55
C PRO A 182 9.94 8.59 17.06
N GLU A 183 10.64 9.57 17.65
CA GLU A 183 10.49 10.99 17.27
C GLU A 183 10.91 11.21 15.81
N GLU A 184 11.85 10.40 15.31
CA GLU A 184 12.33 10.42 13.93
C GLU A 184 11.23 10.08 12.91
N VAL A 185 10.13 9.46 13.33
CA VAL A 185 8.93 9.29 12.50
C VAL A 185 8.19 10.62 12.33
N LYS A 186 8.16 11.46 13.38
CA LYS A 186 7.54 12.79 13.35
C LYS A 186 8.28 13.79 12.48
N ASP A 187 9.57 13.56 12.26
CA ASP A 187 10.42 14.38 11.39
C ASP A 187 10.26 14.08 9.89
N LEU A 188 9.50 13.03 9.52
CA LEU A 188 9.25 12.70 8.12
C LEU A 188 8.50 13.85 7.41
N PRO A 189 8.81 14.11 6.13
CA PRO A 189 8.11 15.13 5.37
C PRO A 189 6.59 14.90 5.35
N ASN A 190 5.82 15.99 5.27
CA ASN A 190 4.40 15.87 4.96
C ASN A 190 4.24 15.23 3.57
N ASN A 191 3.28 14.31 3.42
CA ASN A 191 2.98 13.59 2.18
C ASN A 191 4.06 12.58 1.74
N ARG A 192 4.77 11.99 2.72
CA ARG A 192 5.87 10.99 2.58
C ARG A 192 5.96 10.14 3.86
N GLY A 193 4.81 9.73 4.37
CA GLY A 193 4.68 9.04 5.65
C GLY A 193 5.19 7.60 5.65
N LEU A 194 4.74 6.83 6.64
CA LEU A 194 4.98 5.39 6.72
C LEU A 194 4.06 4.65 5.73
N GLU A 195 4.46 4.60 4.46
CA GLU A 195 3.72 3.94 3.36
C GLU A 195 3.71 2.42 3.47
N ALA A 196 4.81 1.85 3.98
CA ALA A 196 4.97 0.41 4.02
C ALA A 196 5.03 -0.09 5.45
N MET A 197 4.26 -1.13 5.79
CA MET A 197 4.24 -1.69 7.14
C MET A 197 3.91 -3.17 7.18
N ALA A 198 4.71 -3.97 7.89
CA ALA A 198 4.36 -5.37 8.18
C ALA A 198 4.94 -5.85 9.51
N VAL A 199 4.38 -6.96 10.01
CA VAL A 199 4.93 -7.67 11.16
C VAL A 199 5.77 -8.84 10.68
N ALA A 200 7.02 -8.90 11.11
CA ALA A 200 7.94 -9.97 10.75
C ALA A 200 7.48 -11.33 11.32
N PRO A 201 7.76 -12.47 10.65
CA PRO A 201 7.48 -13.79 11.19
C PRO A 201 8.16 -14.00 12.54
N ARG A 202 7.51 -14.72 13.46
CA ARG A 202 8.09 -14.98 14.80
C ARG A 202 9.40 -15.76 14.76
N GLY A 203 9.61 -16.59 13.74
CA GLY A 203 10.83 -17.36 13.54
C GLY A 203 11.97 -16.62 12.84
N SER A 204 11.75 -15.38 12.38
CA SER A 204 12.78 -14.61 11.67
C SER A 204 13.71 -13.86 12.63
N ALA A 205 14.75 -13.21 12.09
CA ALA A 205 15.69 -12.39 12.88
C ALA A 205 15.00 -11.27 13.69
N LEU A 206 13.89 -10.75 13.15
CA LEU A 206 13.07 -9.70 13.74
C LEU A 206 11.96 -10.22 14.66
N ALA A 207 11.72 -11.54 14.70
CA ALA A 207 10.95 -12.24 15.73
C ALA A 207 9.59 -11.61 16.12
N GLY A 208 8.73 -11.25 15.15
CA GLY A 208 7.43 -10.62 15.44
C GLY A 208 7.45 -9.10 15.58
N SER A 209 8.56 -8.45 15.25
CA SER A 209 8.65 -6.98 15.29
C SER A 209 7.82 -6.34 14.17
N LEU A 210 7.17 -5.22 14.50
CA LEU A 210 6.53 -4.34 13.53
C LEU A 210 7.62 -3.52 12.83
N VAL A 211 7.67 -3.59 11.51
CA VAL A 211 8.58 -2.84 10.65
C VAL A 211 7.76 -1.90 9.78
N ALA A 212 8.22 -0.67 9.67
CA ALA A 212 7.66 0.33 8.76
C ALA A 212 8.75 0.99 7.91
N VAL A 213 8.44 1.42 6.70
CA VAL A 213 9.36 2.15 5.82
C VAL A 213 8.64 3.38 5.26
N ALA A 214 9.33 4.51 5.26
CA ALA A 214 8.79 5.75 4.73
C ALA A 214 8.89 5.81 3.19
N GLU A 215 7.94 6.45 2.51
CA GLU A 215 7.96 6.63 1.04
C GLU A 215 9.33 7.14 0.60
N ARG A 216 9.74 8.22 1.27
CA ARG A 216 10.93 9.02 0.96
C ARG A 216 11.24 10.06 2.03
N ASP A 217 12.42 9.96 2.63
CA ASP A 217 12.90 10.89 3.66
C ASP A 217 13.38 12.24 3.08
N GLU A 218 14.07 12.24 1.93
CA GLU A 218 14.67 13.46 1.36
C GLU A 218 14.43 13.63 -0.15
N ARG A 219 14.61 14.85 -0.64
CA ARG A 219 14.63 15.16 -2.09
C ARG A 219 15.89 14.58 -2.72
N GLY A 220 15.71 13.68 -3.69
CA GLY A 220 16.79 12.97 -4.38
C GLY A 220 16.34 11.58 -4.85
N SER A 221 16.67 11.21 -6.08
CA SER A 221 16.25 9.95 -6.71
C SER A 221 16.91 8.72 -6.07
N ALA A 222 18.13 8.89 -5.56
CA ALA A 222 18.96 7.84 -4.99
C ALA A 222 19.26 8.01 -3.48
N THR A 223 18.70 9.03 -2.82
CA THR A 223 18.88 9.19 -1.37
C THR A 223 18.13 8.07 -0.65
N PRO A 224 18.80 7.30 0.24
CA PRO A 224 18.13 6.28 1.04
C PRO A 224 16.94 6.86 1.81
N THR A 225 15.89 6.07 1.98
CA THR A 225 14.76 6.43 2.85
C THR A 225 14.90 5.75 4.20
N LYS A 226 14.19 6.27 5.22
CA LYS A 226 14.19 5.70 6.56
C LYS A 226 13.24 4.51 6.66
N GLY A 227 13.68 3.49 7.36
CA GLY A 227 12.86 2.42 7.90
C GLY A 227 12.96 2.37 9.42
N PHE A 228 11.94 1.80 10.06
CA PHE A 228 11.83 1.74 11.51
C PHE A 228 11.44 0.34 11.94
N ILE A 229 12.17 -0.20 12.91
CA ILE A 229 11.73 -1.34 13.72
C ILE A 229 11.01 -0.74 14.92
N LEU A 230 9.68 -0.74 14.88
CA LEU A 230 8.83 0.00 15.82
C LEU A 230 8.65 -0.75 17.15
N THR A 231 8.64 -2.08 17.11
CA THR A 231 8.46 -2.96 18.29
C THR A 231 9.55 -4.03 18.38
N GLY A 232 9.57 -4.79 19.48
CA GLY A 232 10.54 -5.88 19.69
C GLY A 232 11.87 -5.43 20.31
N ARG A 233 12.85 -6.34 20.34
CA ARG A 233 14.16 -6.12 20.99
C ARG A 233 15.11 -5.26 20.15
N HIS A 234 14.90 -5.21 18.84
CA HIS A 234 15.79 -4.56 17.87
C HIS A 234 15.26 -3.20 17.42
N ARG A 235 14.50 -2.51 18.28
CA ARG A 235 13.88 -1.22 17.96
C ARG A 235 14.94 -0.20 17.53
N GLY A 236 14.61 0.56 16.49
CA GLY A 236 15.48 1.61 15.98
C GLY A 236 15.28 1.85 14.50
N THR A 237 16.01 2.84 13.99
CA THR A 237 15.98 3.28 12.61
C THR A 237 16.98 2.52 11.77
N PHE A 238 16.60 2.15 10.54
CA PHE A 238 17.48 1.64 9.50
C PHE A 238 17.21 2.44 8.21
N TYR A 239 17.93 2.14 7.14
CA TYR A 239 17.84 2.85 5.87
C TYR A 239 17.63 1.86 4.73
N VAL A 240 16.80 2.24 3.77
CA VAL A 240 16.54 1.45 2.57
C VAL A 240 17.14 2.19 1.38
N ALA A 241 18.01 1.51 0.63
CA ALA A 241 18.56 2.05 -0.61
C ALA A 241 17.45 2.29 -1.63
N ARG A 242 17.54 3.40 -2.36
CA ARG A 242 16.61 3.80 -3.42
C ARG A 242 17.37 3.97 -4.73
N SER A 243 16.71 3.68 -5.84
CA SER A 243 17.26 3.80 -7.19
C SER A 243 16.16 4.14 -8.20
N ASP A 244 16.57 4.65 -9.36
CA ASP A 244 15.73 4.79 -10.57
C ASP A 244 14.41 5.55 -10.38
N ASP A 245 14.38 6.48 -9.42
CA ASP A 245 13.20 7.29 -9.05
C ASP A 245 12.01 6.50 -8.49
N TYR A 246 12.23 5.25 -8.07
CA TYR A 246 11.21 4.50 -7.36
C TYR A 246 10.98 5.02 -5.93
N GLU A 247 9.73 5.01 -5.52
CA GLU A 247 9.24 5.37 -4.19
C GLU A 247 8.64 4.13 -3.52
N ILE A 248 8.76 4.04 -2.19
CA ILE A 248 8.28 2.86 -1.45
C ILE A 248 6.76 2.93 -1.33
N ALA A 249 6.07 1.86 -1.70
CA ALA A 249 4.62 1.78 -1.61
C ALA A 249 4.15 0.86 -0.48
N ASP A 250 4.66 -0.38 -0.39
CA ASP A 250 4.31 -1.29 0.71
C ASP A 250 5.38 -2.35 0.93
N LEU A 251 5.27 -3.13 2.01
CA LEU A 251 6.18 -4.22 2.33
C LEU A 251 5.43 -5.43 2.89
N ALA A 252 5.96 -6.62 2.63
CA ALA A 252 5.47 -7.86 3.22
C ALA A 252 6.65 -8.77 3.59
N PHE A 253 6.45 -9.67 4.54
CA PHE A 253 7.47 -10.67 4.85
C PHE A 253 7.15 -12.01 4.20
N LEU A 254 8.18 -12.62 3.62
CA LEU A 254 8.17 -14.03 3.23
C LEU A 254 8.21 -14.93 4.47
N PRO A 255 7.72 -16.18 4.38
CA PRO A 255 7.71 -17.12 5.51
C PRO A 255 9.10 -17.37 6.13
N ASP A 256 10.15 -17.31 5.31
CA ASP A 256 11.54 -17.50 5.73
C ASP A 256 12.17 -16.24 6.37
N GLY A 257 11.43 -15.12 6.39
CA GLY A 257 11.84 -13.88 7.02
C GLY A 257 12.48 -12.86 6.09
N HIS A 258 12.61 -13.14 4.78
CA HIS A 258 12.96 -12.09 3.81
C HIS A 258 11.85 -11.02 3.75
N LEU A 259 12.25 -9.78 3.53
CA LEU A 259 11.34 -8.64 3.37
C LEU A 259 11.16 -8.37 1.88
N LEU A 260 9.94 -8.55 1.39
CA LEU A 260 9.52 -8.06 0.08
C LEU A 260 9.13 -6.60 0.19
N LEU A 261 9.63 -5.80 -0.74
CA LEU A 261 9.38 -4.37 -0.81
C LEU A 261 8.78 -4.05 -2.17
N LEU A 262 7.60 -3.44 -2.17
CA LEU A 262 6.94 -2.91 -3.34
C LEU A 262 7.38 -1.46 -3.53
N ASP A 263 8.05 -1.24 -4.64
CA ASP A 263 8.46 0.06 -5.14
C ASP A 263 7.48 0.48 -6.26
N ARG A 264 7.08 1.77 -6.30
CA ARG A 264 6.29 2.36 -7.39
C ARG A 264 6.96 3.57 -8.02
N ARG A 265 6.67 3.84 -9.29
CA ARG A 265 7.12 5.02 -10.02
C ARG A 265 6.07 5.45 -11.03
N PHE A 266 5.93 6.76 -11.21
CA PHE A 266 5.19 7.35 -12.32
C PHE A 266 6.11 8.23 -13.17
N SER A 267 5.95 8.13 -14.50
CA SER A 267 6.57 9.07 -15.44
C SER A 267 5.60 9.39 -16.58
N LEU A 268 5.63 10.63 -17.09
CA LEU A 268 4.73 11.06 -18.17
C LEU A 268 4.93 10.26 -19.48
N LEU A 269 6.15 9.80 -19.75
CA LEU A 269 6.49 9.04 -20.96
C LEU A 269 6.36 7.53 -20.78
N GLY A 270 6.64 7.01 -19.58
CA GLY A 270 6.67 5.57 -19.28
C GLY A 270 5.44 5.04 -18.56
N GLY A 271 4.51 5.91 -18.15
CA GLY A 271 3.35 5.53 -17.36
C GLY A 271 3.71 5.09 -15.94
N PHE A 272 2.88 4.19 -15.39
CA PHE A 272 3.12 3.56 -14.09
C PHE A 272 4.10 2.40 -14.21
N SER A 273 4.98 2.26 -13.23
CA SER A 273 5.89 1.13 -13.12
C SER A 273 5.98 0.69 -11.67
N ILE A 274 6.09 -0.60 -11.45
CA ILE A 274 6.28 -1.19 -10.14
C ILE A 274 7.46 -2.15 -10.15
N ARG A 275 8.04 -2.33 -8.98
CA ARG A 275 9.17 -3.24 -8.79
C ARG A 275 9.05 -3.93 -7.44
N LEU A 276 9.31 -5.23 -7.41
CA LEU A 276 9.39 -6.01 -6.18
C LEU A 276 10.85 -6.36 -5.91
N ARG A 277 11.36 -5.94 -4.75
CA ARG A 277 12.69 -6.29 -4.25
C ARG A 277 12.60 -7.28 -3.09
N CYS A 278 13.59 -8.15 -2.97
CA CYS A 278 13.71 -9.09 -1.85
C CYS A 278 14.94 -8.77 -1.02
N ILE A 279 14.71 -8.28 0.20
CA ILE A 279 15.76 -7.87 1.13
C ILE A 279 15.93 -8.98 2.18
N ASP A 280 17.18 -9.34 2.49
CA ASP A 280 17.46 -10.26 3.60
C ASP A 280 17.02 -9.63 4.93
N GLY A 281 16.00 -10.22 5.56
CA GLY A 281 15.47 -9.73 6.84
C GLY A 281 16.48 -9.78 7.99
N ARG A 282 17.58 -10.55 7.85
CA ARG A 282 18.70 -10.56 8.81
C ARG A 282 19.56 -9.30 8.72
N ALA A 283 19.57 -8.64 7.56
CA ALA A 283 20.26 -7.38 7.36
C ALA A 283 19.51 -6.19 7.98
N VAL A 284 18.20 -6.32 8.19
CA VAL A 284 17.35 -5.30 8.81
C VAL A 284 17.65 -5.21 10.30
N ARG A 285 18.45 -4.21 10.67
CA ARG A 285 18.85 -3.90 12.05
C ARG A 285 19.12 -2.39 12.20
N PRO A 286 19.08 -1.84 13.42
CA PRO A 286 19.35 -0.42 13.62
C PRO A 286 20.68 0.02 12.99
N GLY A 287 20.63 1.14 12.26
CA GLY A 287 21.75 1.77 11.55
C GLY A 287 22.15 1.12 10.22
N ALA A 288 21.54 0.01 9.81
CA ALA A 288 21.89 -0.65 8.55
C ALA A 288 21.32 0.10 7.34
N LEU A 289 22.09 0.17 6.26
CA LEU A 289 21.57 0.43 4.91
C LEU A 289 21.29 -0.92 4.25
N VAL A 290 20.03 -1.18 3.92
CA VAL A 290 19.59 -2.42 3.31
C VAL A 290 19.19 -2.21 1.85
N ASP A 291 19.44 -3.23 1.05
CA ASP A 291 19.01 -3.35 -0.34
C ASP A 291 18.86 -4.83 -0.69
N GLY A 292 18.31 -5.15 -1.85
CA GLY A 292 18.06 -6.51 -2.26
C GLY A 292 17.80 -6.66 -3.76
N PRO A 293 17.97 -7.88 -4.32
CA PRO A 293 17.70 -8.14 -5.72
C PRO A 293 16.27 -7.82 -6.11
N VAL A 294 16.12 -7.36 -7.35
CA VAL A 294 14.82 -7.19 -8.00
C VAL A 294 14.30 -8.55 -8.43
N LEU A 295 13.13 -8.93 -7.93
CA LEU A 295 12.44 -10.16 -8.30
C LEU A 295 11.56 -9.97 -9.53
N TYR A 296 10.95 -8.80 -9.66
CA TYR A 296 10.03 -8.44 -10.73
C TYR A 296 10.06 -6.93 -10.93
N GLU A 297 10.04 -6.51 -12.18
CA GLU A 297 9.84 -5.13 -12.60
C GLU A 297 8.86 -5.12 -13.77
N SER A 298 7.83 -4.29 -13.68
CA SER A 298 6.82 -4.17 -14.72
C SER A 298 7.34 -3.36 -15.90
N ASP A 299 6.78 -3.60 -17.08
CA ASP A 299 6.93 -2.74 -18.24
C ASP A 299 5.56 -2.22 -18.73
N ALA A 300 5.56 -1.28 -19.68
CA ALA A 300 4.35 -0.63 -20.17
C ALA A 300 3.35 -1.56 -20.90
N THR A 301 3.73 -2.81 -21.17
CA THR A 301 2.83 -3.81 -21.78
C THR A 301 1.97 -4.53 -20.75
N GLN A 302 2.29 -4.38 -19.47
CA GLN A 302 1.66 -5.14 -18.40
C GLN A 302 0.45 -4.40 -17.85
N GLN A 303 -0.62 -5.14 -17.57
CA GLN A 303 -1.90 -4.63 -17.06
C GLN A 303 -1.79 -4.30 -15.56
N ILE A 304 -1.03 -3.26 -15.26
CA ILE A 304 -0.89 -2.70 -13.92
C ILE A 304 -1.54 -1.31 -13.84
N ASP A 305 -1.58 -0.78 -12.63
CA ASP A 305 -1.93 0.59 -12.28
C ASP A 305 -0.98 1.03 -11.14
N ILE A 306 -1.33 2.06 -10.37
CA ILE A 306 -0.58 2.44 -9.16
C ILE A 306 -0.72 1.34 -8.10
N MET A 307 0.11 0.31 -8.15
CA MET A 307 0.10 -0.75 -7.13
C MET A 307 0.65 -0.18 -5.83
N GLU A 308 -0.17 -0.22 -4.78
CA GLU A 308 0.18 0.34 -3.48
C GLU A 308 0.20 -0.73 -2.40
N GLY A 309 -0.78 -1.63 -2.32
CA GLY A 309 -0.77 -2.69 -1.31
C GLY A 309 -0.11 -3.98 -1.78
N LEU A 310 0.62 -4.64 -0.87
CA LEU A 310 1.27 -5.94 -1.06
C LEU A 310 0.93 -6.89 0.08
N SER A 311 0.53 -8.12 -0.26
CA SER A 311 0.35 -9.18 0.73
C SER A 311 0.97 -10.50 0.29
N VAL A 312 1.34 -11.33 1.27
CA VAL A 312 1.91 -12.66 1.07
C VAL A 312 1.08 -13.67 1.86
N HIS A 313 0.67 -14.74 1.20
CA HIS A 313 0.06 -15.89 1.85
C HIS A 313 0.59 -17.20 1.25
N ARG A 314 0.13 -18.32 1.82
CA ARG A 314 0.54 -19.66 1.42
C ARG A 314 -0.65 -20.42 0.86
N GLU A 315 -0.45 -21.05 -0.29
CA GLU A 315 -1.42 -21.95 -0.88
C GLU A 315 -0.70 -23.26 -1.22
N GLY A 316 -0.85 -24.26 -0.36
CA GLY A 316 -0.07 -25.49 -0.44
C GLY A 316 1.46 -25.22 -0.46
N PRO A 317 2.20 -25.67 -1.49
CA PRO A 317 3.63 -25.43 -1.62
C PRO A 317 3.97 -24.02 -2.14
N ASP A 318 2.99 -23.25 -2.62
CA ASP A 318 3.23 -21.98 -3.27
C ASP A 318 3.20 -20.79 -2.31
N THR A 319 4.10 -19.84 -2.55
CA THR A 319 4.06 -18.52 -1.92
C THR A 319 3.35 -17.59 -2.88
N VAL A 320 2.21 -17.07 -2.46
CA VAL A 320 1.35 -16.25 -3.30
C VAL A 320 1.49 -14.79 -2.87
N LEU A 321 1.83 -13.94 -3.83
CA LEU A 321 1.88 -12.50 -3.68
C LEU A 321 0.59 -11.93 -4.25
N THR A 322 -0.10 -11.10 -3.48
CA THR A 322 -1.26 -10.34 -3.94
C THR A 322 -0.91 -8.86 -3.93
N LEU A 323 -1.15 -8.16 -5.03
CA LEU A 323 -0.99 -6.71 -5.15
C LEU A 323 -2.37 -6.08 -5.35
N ILE A 324 -2.59 -4.90 -4.77
CA ILE A 324 -3.76 -4.06 -5.05
C ILE A 324 -3.32 -2.68 -5.50
N SER A 325 -4.01 -2.09 -6.47
CA SER A 325 -3.77 -0.71 -6.88
C SER A 325 -4.73 0.29 -6.25
N ASP A 326 -4.19 1.49 -6.05
CA ASP A 326 -4.95 2.69 -5.82
C ASP A 326 -5.47 3.26 -7.15
N ASP A 327 -6.73 3.68 -7.14
CA ASP A 327 -7.35 4.38 -8.26
C ASP A 327 -7.41 5.90 -8.06
N ASN A 328 -6.91 6.44 -6.94
CA ASN A 328 -6.98 7.86 -6.55
C ASN A 328 -8.40 8.46 -6.68
N PHE A 329 -9.44 7.62 -6.67
CA PHE A 329 -10.81 7.99 -7.04
C PHE A 329 -10.92 8.66 -8.43
N SER A 330 -9.95 8.41 -9.31
CA SER A 330 -9.83 8.95 -10.66
C SER A 330 -10.52 8.05 -11.69
N PRO A 331 -11.26 8.60 -12.66
CA PRO A 331 -11.87 7.81 -13.72
C PRO A 331 -10.85 7.19 -14.69
N PHE A 332 -9.58 7.58 -14.61
CA PHE A 332 -8.51 7.10 -15.50
C PHE A 332 -7.67 5.96 -14.89
N GLN A 333 -7.85 5.68 -13.60
CA GLN A 333 -7.15 4.62 -12.89
C GLN A 333 -8.16 3.54 -12.48
N ARG A 334 -7.64 2.38 -12.10
CA ARG A 334 -8.44 1.20 -11.77
C ARG A 334 -8.00 0.63 -10.44
N THR A 335 -8.96 0.21 -9.63
CA THR A 335 -8.68 -0.73 -8.54
C THR A 335 -8.44 -2.11 -9.17
N ILE A 336 -7.20 -2.56 -9.18
CA ILE A 336 -6.76 -3.85 -9.73
C ILE A 336 -6.26 -4.72 -8.58
N LEU A 337 -6.66 -5.98 -8.56
CA LEU A 337 -6.09 -7.02 -7.70
C LEU A 337 -5.31 -8.00 -8.58
N LEU A 338 -4.02 -8.21 -8.33
CA LEU A 338 -3.19 -9.17 -9.06
C LEU A 338 -2.65 -10.25 -8.12
N GLU A 339 -2.59 -11.49 -8.59
CA GLU A 339 -1.95 -12.61 -7.89
C GLU A 339 -0.82 -13.23 -8.70
N PHE A 340 0.27 -13.51 -7.99
CA PHE A 340 1.47 -14.16 -8.51
C PHE A 340 1.91 -15.29 -7.59
N SER A 341 2.44 -16.36 -8.15
CA SER A 341 3.28 -17.29 -7.38
C SER A 341 4.73 -16.82 -7.47
N LEU A 342 5.42 -16.78 -6.33
CA LEU A 342 6.87 -16.63 -6.31
C LEU A 342 7.48 -17.93 -6.83
N ALA A 343 8.23 -17.87 -7.93
CA ALA A 343 8.97 -19.01 -8.43
C ALA A 343 10.09 -19.35 -7.45
N GLY A 344 10.17 -20.64 -7.07
CA GLY A 344 11.19 -21.17 -6.18
C GLY A 344 12.59 -21.22 -6.77
#